data_AF-I7MCF4-F1
#
_entry.id   AF-I7MCF4-F1
#
_cell.length_a   1.000
_cell.length_b   1.000
_cell.length_c   1.000
_cell.angle_alpha   90.00
_cell.angle_beta   90.00
_cell.angle_gamma   90.00
#
_symmetry.space_group_name_H-M   'P 1'
#
loop_
_entity.id
_entity.type
_entity.pdbx_description
1 polymer ?
#
loop_
_entity_poly.entity_id
_entity_poly.type
_entity_poly.pdbx_seq_one_letter_code
_entity_poly.pdbx_strand_id
1 'polypeptide(L)'
;MNKLIVIVAIIGFCTAANIKCTEKQKQSKICTMEYMPVCGVKIDPENQYSQTFATYGNKCGACSEGVEFYAEGECESYNKKAIFCHPDDHLNVACTREFSPVCGLFDSSINCFAAPCGQNYSNKCTACINKEVTHFVKGSCEDLRV
;
A
#
# COMPACT_ATOMS: atom_id res chain seq x y z
N MET A 1 -22.44 26.16 35.85
CA MET A 1 -22.64 24.97 35.00
C MET A 1 -22.55 25.40 33.55
N ASN A 2 -21.39 25.26 32.91
CA ASN A 2 -21.25 25.51 31.48
C ASN A 2 -20.51 24.32 30.88
N LYS A 3 -21.27 23.41 30.26
CA LYS A 3 -20.73 22.20 29.62
C LYS A 3 -20.18 22.62 28.26
N LEU A 4 -18.89 22.90 28.18
CA LEU A 4 -18.16 22.96 26.90
C LEU A 4 -18.06 21.53 26.36
N ILE A 5 -18.95 21.19 25.44
CA ILE A 5 -18.86 19.96 24.63
C ILE A 5 -17.78 20.22 23.58
N VAL A 6 -16.58 19.68 23.80
CA VAL A 6 -15.53 19.66 22.80
C VAL A 6 -15.91 18.61 21.77
N ILE A 7 -16.51 19.05 20.67
CA ILE A 7 -16.70 18.21 19.47
C ILE A 7 -15.31 18.07 18.85
N VAL A 8 -14.62 16.98 19.16
CA VAL A 8 -13.41 16.59 18.45
C VAL A 8 -13.84 16.24 17.02
N ALA A 9 -13.61 17.16 16.09
CA ALA A 9 -13.74 16.87 14.67
C ALA A 9 -12.83 15.68 14.37
N ILE A 10 -13.42 14.56 13.97
CA ILE A 10 -12.69 13.42 13.44
C ILE A 10 -12.07 13.93 12.14
N ILE A 11 -10.83 14.39 12.24
CA ILE A 11 -10.00 14.75 11.10
C ILE A 11 -9.95 13.47 10.26
N GLY A 12 -10.50 13.53 9.04
CA GLY A 12 -10.46 12.43 8.11
C GLY A 12 -9.01 11.97 7.98
N PHE A 13 -8.73 10.76 8.47
CA PHE A 13 -7.43 10.15 8.29
C PHE A 13 -7.26 9.94 6.79
N CYS A 14 -6.39 10.73 6.18
CA CYS A 14 -5.86 10.42 4.85
C CYS A 14 -4.97 9.20 5.04
N THR A 15 -5.57 8.02 5.02
CA THR A 15 -4.85 6.75 5.12
C THR A 15 -4.18 6.51 3.78
N ALA A 16 -2.85 6.52 3.76
CA ALA A 16 -2.12 5.98 2.61
C ALA A 16 -2.48 4.49 2.47
N ALA A 17 -2.61 4.02 1.23
CA ALA A 17 -2.97 2.62 0.96
C ALA A 17 -1.95 1.60 1.51
N ASN A 18 -0.68 2.00 1.62
CA ASN A 18 0.37 1.20 2.26
C ASN A 18 0.97 1.95 3.46
N ILE A 19 1.48 1.19 4.43
CA ILE A 19 1.98 1.74 5.70
C ILE A 19 3.46 1.41 5.87
N LYS A 20 4.29 2.46 6.03
CA LYS A 20 5.73 2.34 6.23
C LYS A 20 6.05 1.85 7.64
N CYS A 21 6.98 0.91 7.77
CA CYS A 21 7.50 0.49 9.06
C CYS A 21 8.37 1.59 9.67
N THR A 22 8.11 1.95 10.92
CA THR A 22 8.96 2.87 11.67
C THR A 22 10.21 2.16 12.19
N GLU A 23 11.30 2.92 12.40
CA GLU A 23 12.53 2.38 13.00
C GLU A 23 12.30 1.70 14.35
N LYS A 24 11.39 2.24 15.16
CA LYS A 24 11.00 1.62 16.44
C LYS A 24 10.36 0.24 16.24
N GLN A 25 9.50 0.09 15.23
CA GLN A 25 8.88 -1.21 14.93
C GLN A 25 9.91 -2.21 14.38
N LYS A 26 10.85 -1.75 13.53
CA LYS A 26 11.95 -2.58 13.03
C LYS A 26 12.86 -3.11 14.14
N GLN A 27 13.00 -2.36 15.22
CA GLN A 27 13.79 -2.77 16.40
C GLN A 27 12.99 -3.59 17.43
N SER A 28 11.70 -3.85 17.19
CA SER A 28 10.88 -4.60 18.13
C SER A 28 11.37 -6.04 18.24
N LYS A 29 11.57 -6.51 19.48
CA LYS A 29 11.97 -7.89 19.78
C LYS A 29 10.81 -8.76 20.27
N ILE A 30 9.70 -8.14 20.65
CA ILE A 30 8.55 -8.80 21.25
C ILE A 30 7.31 -8.29 20.53
N CYS A 31 6.56 -9.22 19.94
CA CYS A 31 5.30 -8.95 19.28
C CYS A 31 4.19 -9.78 19.92
N THR A 32 2.96 -9.26 19.88
CA THR A 32 1.76 -10.01 20.25
C THR A 32 1.55 -11.17 19.27
N MET A 33 0.87 -12.22 19.73
CA MET A 33 0.47 -13.37 18.89
C MET A 33 -0.90 -13.14 18.23
N GLU A 34 -1.38 -11.89 18.19
CA GLU A 34 -2.63 -11.55 17.53
C GLU A 34 -2.50 -11.76 16.01
N TYR A 35 -3.53 -12.34 15.40
CA TYR A 35 -3.58 -12.56 13.96
C TYR A 35 -4.37 -11.42 13.30
N MET A 36 -3.63 -10.46 12.74
CA MET A 36 -4.13 -9.36 11.92
C MET A 36 -3.18 -9.25 10.72
N PRO A 37 -3.33 -10.14 9.72
CA PRO A 37 -2.29 -10.40 8.75
C PRO A 37 -2.00 -9.18 7.89
N VAL A 38 -0.75 -9.08 7.47
CA VAL A 38 -0.28 -8.04 6.55
C VAL A 38 0.58 -8.65 5.45
N CYS A 39 0.57 -8.02 4.28
CA CYS A 39 1.48 -8.33 3.20
C CYS A 39 2.70 -7.42 3.32
N GLY A 40 3.77 -7.95 3.90
CA GLY A 40 5.01 -7.21 4.14
C GLY A 40 5.89 -7.18 2.89
N VAL A 41 6.36 -5.99 2.52
CA VAL A 41 7.13 -5.75 1.29
C VAL A 41 8.57 -5.38 1.62
N LYS A 42 9.52 -6.13 1.04
CA LYS A 42 10.95 -5.79 1.03
C LYS A 42 11.31 -5.24 -0.34
N ILE A 43 11.95 -4.08 -0.36
CA ILE A 43 12.38 -3.40 -1.58
C ILE A 43 13.87 -3.63 -1.84
N ASP A 44 14.24 -3.67 -3.11
CA ASP A 44 15.62 -3.53 -3.54
C ASP A 44 16.07 -2.05 -3.40
N PRO A 45 17.17 -1.76 -2.68
CA PRO A 45 17.69 -0.40 -2.55
C PRO A 45 18.02 0.28 -3.88
N GLU A 46 18.34 -0.48 -4.93
CA GLU A 46 18.67 0.07 -6.26
C GLU A 46 17.42 0.34 -7.11
N ASN A 47 16.31 -0.32 -6.81
CA ASN A 47 15.07 -0.18 -7.56
C ASN A 47 13.86 -0.58 -6.72
N GLN A 48 13.13 0.41 -6.19
CA GLN A 48 11.95 0.19 -5.35
C GLN A 48 10.84 -0.65 -5.99
N TYR A 49 10.80 -0.79 -7.32
CA TYR A 49 9.83 -1.63 -8.04
C TYR A 49 10.29 -3.08 -8.20
N SER A 50 11.54 -3.37 -7.83
CA SER A 50 12.06 -4.73 -7.61
C SER A 50 11.81 -5.06 -6.15
N GLN A 51 10.87 -5.97 -5.90
CA GLN A 51 10.37 -6.24 -4.56
C GLN A 51 10.14 -7.73 -4.33
N THR A 52 10.19 -8.14 -3.07
CA THR A 52 9.67 -9.41 -2.58
C THR A 52 8.64 -9.14 -1.50
N PHE A 53 7.63 -9.99 -1.38
CA PHE A 53 6.59 -9.83 -0.37
C PHE A 53 6.16 -11.17 0.20
N ALA A 54 5.74 -11.16 1.46
CA ALA A 54 5.28 -12.34 2.18
C ALA A 54 4.21 -11.96 3.21
N THR A 55 3.33 -12.92 3.50
CA THR A 55 2.30 -12.77 4.53
C THR A 55 2.94 -12.92 5.92
N TYR A 56 2.64 -11.98 6.81
CA TYR A 56 3.04 -12.00 8.21
C TYR A 56 1.80 -11.98 9.10
N GLY A 57 1.86 -12.63 10.27
CA GLY A 57 0.70 -12.74 11.16
C GLY A 57 0.18 -11.40 11.70
N ASN A 58 1.07 -10.41 11.84
CA ASN A 58 0.70 -9.02 12.14
C ASN A 58 1.80 -8.03 11.76
N LYS A 59 1.46 -6.73 11.78
CA LYS A 59 2.37 -5.62 11.47
C LYS A 59 3.63 -5.57 12.34
N CYS A 60 3.57 -5.98 13.60
CA CYS A 60 4.74 -5.99 14.47
C CYS A 60 5.74 -7.03 13.97
N GLY A 61 5.27 -8.27 13.77
CA GLY A 61 6.12 -9.35 13.25
C GLY A 61 6.69 -9.04 11.87
N ALA A 62 5.90 -8.41 10.99
CA ALA A 62 6.38 -7.96 9.69
C ALA A 62 7.54 -6.96 9.82
N CYS A 63 7.32 -5.87 10.55
CA CYS A 63 8.33 -4.82 10.68
C CYS A 63 9.59 -5.30 11.40
N SER A 64 9.47 -6.14 12.45
CA SER A 64 10.65 -6.70 13.15
C SER A 64 11.51 -7.61 12.27
N GLU A 65 10.94 -8.20 11.22
CA GLU A 65 11.64 -9.04 10.23
C GLU A 65 12.24 -8.23 9.06
N GLY A 66 12.26 -6.91 9.19
CA GLY A 66 12.93 -5.99 8.28
C GLY A 66 12.20 -5.76 6.95
N VAL A 67 10.87 -5.87 6.92
CA VAL A 67 10.09 -5.34 5.79
C VAL A 67 10.15 -3.80 5.78
N GLU A 68 10.09 -3.18 4.61
CA GLU A 68 10.13 -1.72 4.50
C GLU A 68 8.77 -1.09 4.78
N PHE A 69 7.73 -1.68 4.21
CA PHE A 69 6.34 -1.27 4.41
C PHE A 69 5.43 -2.49 4.27
N TYR A 70 4.13 -2.31 4.56
CA TYR A 70 3.15 -3.37 4.43
C TYR A 70 1.81 -2.84 3.91
N ALA A 71 1.07 -3.73 3.26
CA ALA A 71 -0.35 -3.57 2.93
C ALA A 71 -1.19 -4.41 3.91
N GLU A 72 -2.43 -4.00 4.18
CA GLU A 72 -3.31 -4.77 5.08
C GLU A 72 -3.77 -6.09 4.44
N GLY A 73 -3.97 -7.14 5.24
CA GLY A 73 -4.40 -8.45 4.75
C GLY A 73 -3.28 -9.32 4.20
N GLU A 74 -3.61 -10.57 3.85
CA GLU A 74 -2.66 -11.56 3.34
C GLU A 74 -2.24 -11.27 1.89
N CYS A 75 -1.02 -11.61 1.50
CA CYS A 75 -0.50 -11.37 0.15
C CYS A 75 -1.32 -12.09 -0.94
N GLU A 76 -1.98 -13.19 -0.60
CA GLU A 76 -2.85 -13.98 -1.47
C GLU A 76 -4.11 -13.22 -1.91
N SER A 77 -4.49 -12.17 -1.18
CA SER A 77 -5.59 -11.27 -1.57
C SER A 77 -5.22 -10.31 -2.71
N TYR A 78 -3.93 -10.21 -3.04
CA TYR A 78 -3.39 -9.36 -4.08
C TYR A 78 -3.07 -10.14 -5.36
N ASN A 79 -2.91 -9.42 -6.47
CA ASN A 79 -2.49 -10.05 -7.72
C ASN A 79 -1.07 -10.64 -7.58
N LYS A 80 -0.83 -11.86 -8.08
CA LYS A 80 0.51 -12.49 -8.04
C LYS A 80 1.61 -11.71 -8.76
N LYS A 81 1.23 -10.82 -9.70
CA LYS A 81 2.14 -9.92 -10.43
C LYS A 81 2.17 -8.51 -9.84
N ALA A 82 1.60 -8.32 -8.65
CA ALA A 82 1.53 -7.01 -7.99
C ALA A 82 2.92 -6.42 -7.75
N ILE A 83 3.05 -5.13 -8.04
CA ILE A 83 4.13 -4.27 -7.58
C ILE A 83 3.50 -3.24 -6.65
N PHE A 84 3.89 -3.23 -5.37
CA PHE A 84 3.27 -2.36 -4.38
C PHE A 84 3.89 -0.96 -4.46
N CYS A 85 3.05 0.06 -4.31
CA CYS A 85 3.51 1.44 -4.29
C CYS A 85 4.12 1.75 -2.93
N HIS A 86 5.31 2.33 -2.91
CA HIS A 86 5.92 2.72 -1.65
C HIS A 86 5.07 3.83 -1.00
N PRO A 87 4.82 3.80 0.32
CA PRO A 87 3.97 4.80 0.98
C PRO A 87 4.39 6.24 0.73
N ASP A 88 5.69 6.48 0.55
CA ASP A 88 6.27 7.81 0.29
C ASP A 88 6.22 8.22 -1.20
N ASP A 89 5.75 7.37 -2.13
CA ASP A 89 5.73 7.68 -3.57
C ASP A 89 4.87 8.90 -3.91
N HIS A 90 3.83 9.16 -3.13
CA HIS A 90 3.00 10.35 -3.26
C HIS A 90 3.73 11.67 -2.99
N LEU A 91 4.93 11.61 -2.42
CA LEU A 91 5.79 12.79 -2.21
C LEU A 91 6.58 13.15 -3.48
N ASN A 92 6.59 12.27 -4.49
CA ASN A 92 7.22 12.59 -5.77
C ASN A 92 6.48 13.75 -6.44
N VAL A 93 7.21 14.84 -6.68
CA VAL A 93 6.66 16.07 -7.28
C VAL A 93 6.46 15.97 -8.80
N ALA A 94 7.10 15.00 -9.44
CA ALA A 94 7.04 14.82 -10.89
C ALA A 94 7.29 13.36 -11.30
N CYS A 95 6.63 12.95 -12.39
CA CYS A 95 6.88 11.69 -13.07
C CYS A 95 7.43 11.94 -14.47
N THR A 96 8.22 10.99 -14.99
CA THR A 96 8.63 10.99 -16.39
C THR A 96 7.42 10.80 -17.31
N ARG A 97 7.52 11.27 -18.55
CA ARG A 97 6.47 11.15 -19.57
C ARG A 97 6.56 9.85 -20.37
N GLU A 98 7.30 8.88 -19.87
CA GLU A 98 7.39 7.56 -20.49
C GLU A 98 6.02 6.87 -20.45
N PHE A 99 5.68 6.20 -21.55
CA PHE A 99 4.45 5.42 -21.63
C PHE A 99 4.77 3.96 -21.40
N SER A 100 4.40 3.46 -20.22
CA SER A 100 4.55 2.06 -19.81
C SER A 100 3.33 1.70 -18.95
N PRO A 101 2.17 1.44 -19.58
CA PRO A 101 0.87 1.49 -18.91
C PRO A 101 0.76 0.45 -17.80
N VAL A 102 0.07 0.84 -16.74
CA VAL A 102 -0.20 0.00 -15.57
C VAL A 102 -1.66 0.14 -15.14
N CYS A 103 -2.21 -0.92 -14.57
CA CYS A 103 -3.46 -0.87 -13.82
C CYS A 103 -3.10 -0.65 -12.35
N GLY A 104 -3.40 0.53 -11.82
CA GLY A 104 -3.29 0.83 -10.39
C GLY A 104 -4.55 0.36 -9.67
N LEU A 105 -4.38 -0.51 -8.69
CA LEU A 105 -5.42 -1.19 -7.94
C LEU A 105 -5.50 -0.61 -6.54
N PHE A 106 -6.73 -0.43 -6.08
CA PHE A 106 -7.07 0.11 -4.77
C PHE A 106 -7.27 -1.01 -3.76
N ASP A 107 -7.16 -0.70 -2.47
CA ASP A 107 -7.53 -1.62 -1.40
C ASP A 107 -9.05 -1.62 -1.15
N SER A 108 -9.47 -2.42 -0.17
CA SER A 108 -10.88 -2.58 0.22
C SER A 108 -11.49 -1.36 0.92
N SER A 109 -10.71 -0.32 1.24
CA SER A 109 -11.27 0.94 1.77
C SER A 109 -12.02 1.73 0.70
N ILE A 110 -11.78 1.45 -0.58
CA ILE A 110 -12.41 2.12 -1.71
C ILE A 110 -13.53 1.24 -2.28
N ASN A 111 -14.75 1.80 -2.31
CA ASN A 111 -15.91 1.14 -2.90
C ASN A 111 -15.95 1.38 -4.42
N CYS A 112 -15.57 0.37 -5.20
CA CYS A 112 -15.68 0.40 -6.66
C CYS A 112 -17.03 -0.13 -7.16
N PHE A 113 -17.56 0.47 -8.23
CA PHE A 113 -18.80 -0.01 -8.88
C PHE A 113 -18.58 -1.27 -9.72
N ALA A 114 -17.37 -1.46 -10.26
CA ALA A 114 -17.03 -2.57 -11.14
C ALA A 114 -15.61 -3.08 -10.86
N ALA A 115 -15.39 -4.36 -11.14
CA ALA A 115 -14.09 -4.99 -11.06
C ALA A 115 -13.27 -4.82 -12.37
N PRO A 116 -11.92 -4.83 -12.29
CA PRO A 116 -11.14 -4.73 -11.05
C PRO A 116 -11.30 -3.36 -10.39
N CYS A 117 -11.17 -3.30 -9.06
CA CYS A 117 -11.21 -2.02 -8.34
C CYS A 117 -9.88 -1.27 -8.57
N GLY A 118 -9.84 -0.47 -9.63
CA GLY A 118 -8.62 0.21 -10.06
C GLY A 118 -8.84 1.13 -11.25
N GLN A 119 -7.76 1.80 -11.65
CA GLN A 119 -7.72 2.75 -12.76
C GLN A 119 -6.44 2.58 -13.60
N ASN A 120 -6.53 2.98 -14.87
CA ASN A 120 -5.40 2.96 -15.79
C ASN A 120 -4.50 4.19 -15.56
N TYR A 121 -3.18 3.95 -15.53
CA TYR A 121 -2.16 4.99 -15.43
C TYR A 121 -1.14 4.86 -16.55
N SER A 122 -0.55 5.97 -16.97
CA SER A 122 0.43 6.00 -18.06
C SER A 122 1.73 5.26 -17.74
N ASN A 123 2.12 5.27 -16.47
CA ASN A 123 3.28 4.54 -15.96
C ASN A 123 3.18 4.29 -14.44
N LYS A 124 4.09 3.45 -13.94
CA LYS A 124 4.24 3.09 -12.52
C LYS A 124 4.33 4.31 -11.58
N CYS A 125 5.05 5.35 -11.97
CA CYS A 125 5.17 6.56 -11.14
C CYS A 125 3.82 7.26 -11.03
N THR A 126 3.14 7.49 -12.17
CA THR A 126 1.82 8.14 -12.17
C THR A 126 0.76 7.35 -11.40
N ALA A 127 0.90 6.03 -11.30
CA ALA A 127 0.07 5.21 -10.42
C ALA A 127 0.42 5.44 -8.95
N CYS A 128 1.69 5.29 -8.56
CA CYS A 128 2.10 5.33 -7.17
C CYS A 128 2.12 6.72 -6.51
N ILE A 129 2.10 7.81 -7.29
CA ILE A 129 1.86 9.13 -6.71
C ILE A 129 0.41 9.28 -6.21
N ASN A 130 -0.53 8.50 -6.73
CA ASN A 130 -1.88 8.47 -6.20
C ASN A 130 -1.92 7.64 -4.92
N LYS A 131 -2.21 8.28 -3.79
CA LYS A 131 -2.23 7.68 -2.45
C LYS A 131 -3.26 6.55 -2.28
N GLU A 132 -4.26 6.52 -3.14
CA GLU A 132 -5.31 5.50 -3.17
C GLU A 132 -4.80 4.18 -3.77
N VAL A 133 -3.77 4.23 -4.63
CA VAL A 133 -3.22 3.04 -5.28
C VAL A 133 -2.33 2.26 -4.31
N THR A 134 -2.79 1.09 -3.90
CA THR A 134 -2.03 0.14 -3.06
C THR A 134 -0.94 -0.54 -3.88
N HIS A 135 -1.29 -1.01 -5.07
CA HIS A 135 -0.38 -1.75 -5.93
C HIS A 135 -0.77 -1.58 -7.39
N PHE A 136 0.14 -1.90 -8.29
CA PHE A 136 -0.15 -1.94 -9.71
C PHE A 136 0.29 -3.25 -10.34
N VAL A 137 -0.26 -3.51 -11.52
CA VAL A 137 0.20 -4.57 -12.41
C VAL A 137 0.48 -3.98 -13.79
N LYS A 138 1.44 -4.57 -14.51
CA LYS A 138 1.76 -4.15 -15.87
C LYS A 138 0.59 -4.41 -16.81
N GLY A 139 0.34 -3.48 -17.72
CA GLY A 139 -0.80 -3.54 -18.66
C GLY A 139 -1.96 -2.66 -18.20
N SER A 140 -3.11 -2.81 -18.83
CA SER A 140 -4.34 -2.08 -18.52
C SER A 140 -5.23 -2.84 -17.54
N CYS A 141 -6.20 -2.16 -16.93
CA CYS A 141 -7.18 -2.80 -16.06
C CYS A 141 -8.13 -3.72 -16.83
N GLU A 142 -8.31 -3.47 -18.12
CA GLU A 142 -9.03 -4.34 -19.04
C GLU A 142 -8.38 -5.72 -19.13
N ASP A 143 -7.05 -5.82 -19.07
CA ASP A 143 -6.32 -7.08 -19.14
C ASP A 143 -6.53 -7.99 -17.92
N LEU A 144 -7.09 -7.43 -16.83
CA LEU A 144 -7.41 -8.16 -15.61
C LEU A 144 -8.87 -8.61 -15.52
N ARG A 145 -9.71 -8.16 -16.45
CA ARG A 145 -11.09 -8.63 -16.55
C ARG A 145 -11.07 -10.02 -17.18
N VAL A 146 -11.09 -11.03 -16.31
CA VAL A 146 -11.28 -12.45 -16.70
C VAL A 146 -12.77 -12.76 -16.76
#